data_AF-A0A9P7T0Z4-F1
#
_entry.id   AF-A0A9P7T0Z4-F1
#
_cell.length_a   1.000
_cell.length_b   1.000
_cell.length_c   1.000
_cell.angle_alpha   90.00
_cell.angle_beta   90.00
_cell.angle_gamma   90.00
#
_symmetry.space_group_name_H-M   'P 1'
#
loop_
_entity.id
_entity.type
_entity.pdbx_description
1 polymer ?
#
loop_
_entity_poly.entity_id
_entity_poly.type
_entity_poly.pdbx_seq_one_letter_code
_entity_poly.pdbx_strand_id
1 'polypeptide(L)'
;MATESIPDFLVEQRDRAAEELQPLILDFETYWERKLWHQLTEALVQFFSNPKSAPQRLAFYKTFILKFADKINQLKLVELALKAATQCKDDQDRLSFLSAVMKKVDNTHSQDAFVYASVAVARVKLSLNDLDEARRDLDTAEKIIDTFDSVETVVHAAFYDANASYYQACLLPARIGRSSY
;
A
#
# COMPACT_ATOMS: atom_id res chain seq x y z
N MET A 1 15.41 -26.56 0.27
CA MET A 1 14.89 -25.32 0.91
C MET A 1 13.47 -25.17 0.43
N ALA A 2 12.51 -25.15 1.37
CA ALA A 2 11.12 -25.48 1.13
C ALA A 2 10.51 -24.63 0.01
N THR A 3 10.08 -25.30 -1.05
CA THR A 3 9.10 -24.75 -1.99
C THR A 3 7.79 -24.69 -1.23
N GLU A 4 7.60 -23.67 -0.38
CA GLU A 4 6.33 -23.48 0.32
C GLU A 4 5.24 -23.32 -0.74
N SER A 5 4.45 -24.37 -0.90
CA SER A 5 3.30 -24.35 -1.79
C SER A 5 2.35 -23.30 -1.20
N ILE A 6 1.83 -22.41 -2.02
CA ILE A 6 0.86 -21.40 -1.61
C ILE A 6 -0.24 -21.93 -0.66
N PRO A 7 -0.85 -23.12 -0.89
CA PRO A 7 -1.76 -23.73 0.08
C PRO A 7 -1.14 -24.00 1.47
N ASP A 8 0.11 -24.45 1.55
CA ASP A 8 0.81 -24.67 2.83
C ASP A 8 0.99 -23.35 3.61
N PHE A 9 1.35 -22.28 2.90
CA PHE A 9 1.39 -20.93 3.48
C PHE A 9 0.02 -20.48 3.99
N LEU A 10 -1.07 -20.72 3.24
CA LEU A 10 -2.42 -20.36 3.67
C LEU A 10 -2.84 -21.14 4.93
N VAL A 11 -2.50 -22.44 5.01
CA VAL A 11 -2.76 -23.26 6.20
C VAL A 11 -2.00 -22.73 7.41
N GLU A 12 -0.71 -22.38 7.27
CA GLU A 12 0.07 -21.77 8.34
C GLU A 12 -0.51 -20.42 8.79
N GLN A 13 -0.92 -19.58 7.84
CA GLN A 13 -1.56 -18.30 8.17
C GLN A 13 -2.92 -18.50 8.83
N ARG A 14 -3.69 -19.53 8.47
CA ARG A 14 -4.97 -19.85 9.11
C ARG A 14 -4.79 -20.19 10.58
N ASP A 15 -3.79 -21.01 10.90
CA ASP A 15 -3.50 -21.41 12.29
C ASP A 15 -3.08 -20.22 13.16
N ARG A 16 -2.32 -19.29 12.58
CA ARG A 16 -1.90 -18.04 13.25
C ARG A 16 -2.98 -16.96 13.29
N ALA A 17 -4.02 -17.06 12.48
CA ALA A 17 -5.08 -16.07 12.38
C ALA A 17 -6.12 -16.26 13.49
N ALA A 18 -6.76 -15.16 13.90
CA ALA A 18 -7.91 -15.20 14.79
C ALA A 18 -9.05 -16.05 14.19
N GLU A 19 -9.84 -16.72 15.04
CA GLU A 19 -10.94 -17.61 14.62
C GLU A 19 -11.91 -16.95 13.63
N GLU A 20 -12.14 -15.64 13.76
CA GLU A 20 -13.00 -14.86 12.85
C GLU A 20 -12.42 -14.67 11.43
N LEU A 21 -11.10 -14.80 11.26
CA LEU A 21 -10.41 -14.64 9.99
C LEU A 21 -10.11 -15.98 9.31
N GLN A 22 -10.16 -17.08 10.05
CA GLN A 22 -10.03 -18.43 9.50
C GLN A 22 -10.98 -18.73 8.33
N PRO A 23 -12.29 -18.39 8.38
CA PRO A 23 -13.18 -18.60 7.23
C PRO A 23 -12.71 -17.84 5.98
N LEU A 24 -12.22 -16.60 6.13
CA LEU A 24 -11.69 -15.83 4.99
C LEU A 24 -10.48 -16.52 4.36
N ILE A 25 -9.60 -17.12 5.18
CA ILE A 25 -8.41 -17.82 4.67
C ILE A 25 -8.80 -19.12 3.94
N LEU A 26 -9.84 -19.82 4.40
CA LEU A 26 -10.42 -20.97 3.68
C LEU A 26 -11.00 -20.55 2.32
N ASP A 27 -11.67 -19.40 2.26
CA ASP A 27 -12.13 -18.81 1.00
C ASP A 27 -10.96 -18.47 0.07
N PHE A 28 -9.83 -17.97 0.61
CA PHE A 28 -8.64 -17.68 -0.20
C PHE A 28 -8.10 -18.93 -0.88
N GLU A 29 -8.07 -20.07 -0.19
CA GLU A 29 -7.64 -21.35 -0.76
C GLU A 29 -8.57 -21.77 -1.91
N THR A 30 -9.88 -21.69 -1.68
CA THR A 30 -10.90 -22.00 -2.70
C THR A 30 -10.77 -21.10 -3.93
N TYR A 31 -10.62 -19.79 -3.72
CA TYR A 31 -10.45 -18.83 -4.81
C TYR A 31 -9.12 -19.01 -5.53
N TRP A 32 -8.04 -19.35 -4.82
CA TRP A 32 -6.74 -19.64 -5.40
C TRP A 32 -6.79 -20.88 -6.30
N GLU A 33 -7.35 -21.99 -5.83
CA GLU A 33 -7.49 -23.22 -6.61
C GLU A 33 -8.34 -23.00 -7.87
N ARG A 34 -9.42 -22.23 -7.74
CA ARG A 34 -10.32 -21.87 -8.85
C ARG A 34 -9.79 -20.71 -9.71
N LYS A 35 -8.63 -20.13 -9.37
CA LYS A 35 -8.02 -18.97 -10.04
C LYS A 35 -8.94 -17.75 -10.14
N LEU A 36 -9.78 -17.53 -9.13
CA LEU A 36 -10.73 -16.43 -9.02
C LEU A 36 -10.06 -15.18 -8.44
N TRP A 37 -9.18 -14.54 -9.23
CA TRP A 37 -8.34 -13.41 -8.77
C TRP A 37 -9.14 -12.20 -8.26
N HIS A 38 -10.28 -11.90 -8.88
CA HIS A 38 -11.14 -10.79 -8.47
C HIS A 38 -11.74 -11.03 -7.09
N GLN A 39 -12.39 -12.18 -6.89
CA GLN A 39 -12.99 -12.57 -5.61
C GLN A 39 -11.92 -12.69 -4.52
N LEU A 40 -10.76 -13.26 -4.87
CA LEU A 40 -9.61 -13.34 -3.98
C LEU A 40 -9.15 -11.96 -3.49
N THR A 41 -9.07 -10.98 -4.39
CA THR A 41 -8.68 -9.62 -4.05
C THR A 41 -9.72 -8.95 -3.14
N GLU A 42 -11.01 -9.14 -3.41
CA GLU A 42 -12.08 -8.59 -2.56
C GLU A 42 -12.05 -9.19 -1.15
N ALA A 43 -11.88 -10.49 -1.05
CA ALA A 43 -11.77 -11.18 0.23
C ALA A 43 -10.49 -10.75 1.00
N LEU A 44 -9.37 -10.52 0.29
CA LEU A 44 -8.17 -9.92 0.87
C LEU A 44 -8.40 -8.51 1.38
N VAL A 45 -9.11 -7.65 0.63
CA VAL A 45 -9.45 -6.30 1.09
C VAL A 45 -10.30 -6.34 2.37
N GLN A 46 -11.23 -7.29 2.49
CA GLN A 46 -11.99 -7.50 3.72
C GLN A 46 -11.09 -7.93 4.88
N PHE A 47 -10.20 -8.91 4.64
CA PHE A 47 -9.23 -9.36 5.64
C PHE A 47 -8.31 -8.23 6.09
N PHE A 48 -7.79 -7.41 5.18
CA PHE A 48 -6.94 -6.26 5.47
C PHE A 48 -7.69 -5.11 6.16
N SER A 49 -9.02 -5.05 6.05
CA SER A 49 -9.83 -4.08 6.78
C SER A 49 -9.97 -4.43 8.26
N ASN A 50 -9.86 -5.71 8.62
CA ASN A 50 -9.89 -6.15 10.02
C ASN A 50 -8.56 -5.85 10.72
N PRO A 51 -8.53 -5.16 11.88
CA PRO A 51 -7.28 -4.82 12.57
C PRO A 51 -6.47 -6.05 13.03
N LYS A 52 -7.14 -7.19 13.29
CA LYS A 52 -6.49 -8.43 13.72
C LYS A 52 -5.60 -9.08 12.66
N SER A 53 -5.79 -8.74 11.37
CA SER A 53 -4.93 -9.26 10.30
C SER A 53 -3.56 -8.59 10.23
N ALA A 54 -3.38 -7.48 10.96
CA ALA A 54 -2.16 -6.67 11.01
C ALA A 54 -0.85 -7.47 10.88
N PRO A 55 -0.52 -8.42 11.77
CA PRO A 55 0.78 -9.11 11.73
C PRO A 55 1.01 -9.96 10.48
N GLN A 56 -0.05 -10.39 9.78
CA GLN A 56 0.04 -11.31 8.64
C GLN A 56 0.06 -10.60 7.29
N ARG A 57 -0.44 -9.35 7.22
CA ARG A 57 -0.58 -8.58 5.97
C ARG A 57 0.69 -8.52 5.14
N LEU A 58 1.83 -8.30 5.79
CA LEU A 58 3.13 -8.18 5.12
C LEU A 58 3.55 -9.50 4.46
N ALA A 59 3.36 -10.63 5.16
CA ALA A 59 3.67 -11.97 4.65
C ALA A 59 2.74 -12.34 3.48
N PHE A 60 1.43 -12.10 3.63
CA PHE A 60 0.46 -12.26 2.55
C PHE A 60 0.85 -11.44 1.33
N TYR A 61 1.27 -10.19 1.51
CA TYR A 61 1.65 -9.37 0.38
C TYR A 61 2.87 -9.93 -0.37
N LYS A 62 3.97 -10.18 0.36
CA LYS A 62 5.25 -10.61 -0.23
C LYS A 62 5.19 -12.01 -0.85
N THR A 63 4.48 -12.95 -0.22
CA THR A 63 4.48 -14.36 -0.64
C THR A 63 3.30 -14.71 -1.54
N PHE A 64 2.12 -14.15 -1.26
CA PHE A 64 0.87 -14.52 -1.92
C PHE A 64 0.45 -13.50 -2.98
N ILE A 65 0.24 -12.23 -2.62
CA ILE A 65 -0.28 -11.19 -3.53
C ILE A 65 0.66 -10.95 -4.72
N LEU A 66 1.97 -10.95 -4.50
CA LEU A 66 2.94 -10.74 -5.58
C LEU A 66 2.89 -11.82 -6.69
N LYS A 67 2.33 -13.00 -6.43
CA LYS A 67 2.21 -14.09 -7.42
C LYS A 67 1.17 -13.80 -8.50
N PHE A 68 0.11 -13.08 -8.14
CA PHE A 68 -1.01 -12.78 -9.04
C PHE A 68 -1.23 -11.28 -9.24
N ALA A 69 -0.26 -10.44 -8.84
CA ALA A 69 -0.28 -8.99 -9.00
C ALA A 69 -0.56 -8.54 -10.45
N ASP A 70 -0.10 -9.28 -11.44
CA ASP A 70 -0.34 -9.03 -12.87
C ASP A 70 -1.81 -9.28 -13.31
N LYS A 71 -2.55 -10.09 -12.55
CA LYS A 71 -3.92 -10.53 -12.89
C LYS A 71 -5.02 -9.71 -12.23
N ILE A 72 -4.66 -8.75 -11.37
CA ILE A 72 -5.61 -7.96 -10.59
C ILE A 72 -5.47 -6.48 -10.91
N ASN A 73 -6.45 -5.69 -10.45
CA ASN A 73 -6.40 -4.24 -10.58
C ASN A 73 -5.21 -3.68 -9.79
N GLN A 74 -4.33 -2.94 -10.47
CA GLN A 74 -3.12 -2.36 -9.88
C GLN A 74 -3.45 -1.35 -8.76
N LEU A 75 -4.58 -0.66 -8.83
CA LEU A 75 -5.00 0.25 -7.76
C LEU A 75 -5.30 -0.52 -6.46
N LYS A 76 -6.02 -1.64 -6.56
CA LYS A 76 -6.27 -2.52 -5.40
C LYS A 76 -4.98 -3.15 -4.88
N LEU A 77 -4.05 -3.51 -5.77
CA LEU A 77 -2.72 -3.98 -5.39
C LEU A 77 -2.00 -2.94 -4.52
N VAL A 78 -1.98 -1.69 -4.96
CA VAL A 78 -1.36 -0.58 -4.22
C VAL A 78 -2.07 -0.35 -2.90
N GLU A 79 -3.41 -0.36 -2.84
CA GLU A 79 -4.14 -0.23 -1.57
C GLU A 79 -3.74 -1.31 -0.54
N LEU A 80 -3.66 -2.57 -0.99
CA LEU A 80 -3.20 -3.68 -0.14
C LEU A 80 -1.75 -3.48 0.30
N ALA A 81 -0.89 -2.96 -0.59
CA ALA A 81 0.49 -2.65 -0.27
C ALA A 81 0.60 -1.58 0.82
N LEU A 82 -0.17 -0.49 0.71
CA LEU A 82 -0.19 0.57 1.73
C LEU A 82 -0.63 0.01 3.09
N LYS A 83 -1.68 -0.80 3.12
CA LYS A 83 -2.17 -1.45 4.35
C LYS A 83 -1.19 -2.48 4.93
N ALA A 84 -0.34 -3.09 4.10
CA ALA A 84 0.76 -3.94 4.56
C ALA A 84 1.93 -3.09 5.08
N ALA A 85 2.24 -1.98 4.41
CA ALA A 85 3.32 -1.07 4.74
C ALA A 85 3.14 -0.39 6.10
N THR A 86 1.91 -0.25 6.61
CA THR A 86 1.68 0.23 7.99
C THR A 86 2.22 -0.70 9.07
N GLN A 87 2.56 -1.95 8.72
CA GLN A 87 3.13 -2.94 9.64
C GLN A 87 4.66 -2.91 9.65
N CYS A 88 5.28 -2.21 8.70
CA CYS A 88 6.71 -1.93 8.74
C CYS A 88 6.98 -1.04 9.95
N LYS A 89 7.83 -1.52 10.86
CA LYS A 89 8.25 -0.77 12.06
C LYS A 89 9.21 0.37 11.71
N ASP A 90 9.90 0.24 10.58
CA ASP A 90 10.95 1.15 10.14
C ASP A 90 10.51 1.88 8.86
N ASP A 91 10.69 3.19 8.86
CA ASP A 91 10.31 4.06 7.75
C ASP A 91 11.15 3.83 6.49
N GLN A 92 12.42 3.42 6.63
CA GLN A 92 13.28 3.09 5.48
C GLN A 92 12.88 1.77 4.83
N ASP A 93 12.52 0.75 5.62
CA ASP A 93 11.96 -0.51 5.09
C ASP A 93 10.63 -0.25 4.38
N ARG A 94 9.78 0.59 4.98
CA ARG A 94 8.51 1.01 4.41
C ARG A 94 8.69 1.72 3.07
N LEU A 95 9.64 2.66 3.00
CA LEU A 95 9.99 3.38 1.78
C LEU A 95 10.51 2.44 0.69
N SER A 96 11.42 1.53 1.05
CA SER A 96 11.98 0.55 0.11
C SER A 96 10.89 -0.37 -0.46
N PHE A 97 9.98 -0.83 0.40
CA PHE A 97 8.84 -1.66 0.02
C PHE A 97 7.88 -0.92 -0.92
N LEU A 98 7.43 0.29 -0.55
CA LEU A 98 6.51 1.08 -1.38
C LEU A 98 7.17 1.50 -2.70
N SER A 99 8.45 1.81 -2.71
CA SER A 99 9.20 2.12 -3.94
C SER A 99 9.26 0.92 -4.89
N ALA A 100 9.42 -0.29 -4.36
CA ALA A 100 9.37 -1.51 -5.16
C ALA A 100 7.96 -1.74 -5.76
N VAL A 101 6.91 -1.43 -5.00
CA VAL A 101 5.52 -1.52 -5.49
C VAL A 101 5.26 -0.46 -6.56
N MET A 102 5.71 0.78 -6.34
CA MET A 102 5.60 1.89 -7.30
C MET A 102 6.22 1.51 -8.65
N LYS A 103 7.46 0.98 -8.65
CA LYS A 103 8.13 0.49 -9.87
C LYS A 103 7.39 -0.66 -10.56
N LYS A 104 6.62 -1.45 -9.81
CA LYS A 104 5.87 -2.59 -10.34
C LYS A 104 4.56 -2.16 -11.00
N VAL A 105 3.97 -1.07 -10.52
CA VAL A 105 2.75 -0.48 -11.08
C VAL A 105 3.03 0.65 -12.07
N ASP A 106 4.30 0.92 -12.38
CA ASP A 106 4.78 1.88 -13.39
C ASP A 106 4.45 1.39 -14.81
N ASN A 107 3.16 1.38 -15.14
CA ASN A 107 2.64 1.00 -16.43
C ASN A 107 1.76 2.13 -16.98
N THR A 108 1.79 2.34 -18.30
CA THR A 108 1.02 3.39 -18.97
C THR A 108 -0.50 3.26 -18.76
N HIS A 109 -0.99 2.03 -18.54
CA HIS A 109 -2.39 1.74 -18.27
C HIS A 109 -2.77 1.77 -16.77
N SER A 110 -1.83 2.07 -15.87
CA SER A 110 -2.04 2.02 -14.42
C SER A 110 -1.49 3.26 -13.73
N GLN A 111 -1.65 4.42 -14.37
CA GLN A 111 -1.14 5.67 -13.87
C GLN A 111 -1.80 6.08 -12.54
N ASP A 112 -3.10 5.82 -12.34
CA ASP A 112 -3.77 6.04 -11.04
C ASP A 112 -3.10 5.27 -9.90
N ALA A 113 -2.74 4.01 -10.15
CA ALA A 113 -2.05 3.18 -9.17
C ALA A 113 -0.63 3.69 -8.91
N PHE A 114 0.07 4.12 -9.98
CA PHE A 114 1.39 4.73 -9.87
C PHE A 114 1.35 6.02 -9.04
N VAL A 115 0.40 6.92 -9.32
CA VAL A 115 0.18 8.15 -8.54
C VAL A 115 -0.10 7.81 -7.08
N TYR A 116 -1.00 6.85 -6.83
CA TYR A 116 -1.34 6.47 -5.46
C TYR A 116 -0.14 5.91 -4.69
N ALA A 117 0.70 5.10 -5.35
CA ALA A 117 1.95 4.59 -4.77
C ALA A 117 2.98 5.71 -4.56
N SER A 118 3.12 6.64 -5.50
CA SER A 118 4.03 7.78 -5.43
C SER A 118 3.68 8.71 -4.26
N VAL A 119 2.39 9.03 -4.10
CA VAL A 119 1.88 9.79 -2.95
C VAL A 119 2.19 9.07 -1.63
N ALA A 120 2.03 7.75 -1.58
CA ALA A 120 2.38 6.97 -0.40
C ALA A 120 3.88 7.03 -0.07
N VAL A 121 4.75 6.90 -1.08
CA VAL A 121 6.21 7.07 -0.93
C VAL A 121 6.54 8.46 -0.41
N ALA A 122 5.94 9.51 -0.99
CA ALA A 122 6.13 10.88 -0.55
C ALA A 122 5.78 11.03 0.94
N ARG A 123 4.66 10.47 1.42
CA ARG A 123 4.28 10.50 2.85
C ARG A 123 5.33 9.86 3.76
N VAL A 124 5.95 8.76 3.33
CA VAL A 124 7.04 8.14 4.10
C VAL A 124 8.28 9.02 4.11
N LYS A 125 8.64 9.61 2.96
CA LYS A 125 9.73 10.60 2.88
C LYS A 125 9.49 11.82 3.78
N LEU A 126 8.25 12.31 3.88
CA LEU A 126 7.89 13.37 4.83
C LEU A 126 8.17 12.95 6.28
N SER A 127 7.89 11.69 6.62
CA SER A 127 8.16 11.14 7.96
C SER A 127 9.66 11.01 8.24
N LEU A 128 10.46 10.78 7.19
CA LEU A 128 11.92 10.73 7.23
C LEU A 128 12.58 12.13 7.18
N ASN A 129 11.79 13.20 7.15
CA ASN A 129 12.25 14.58 7.06
C ASN A 129 12.91 14.94 5.70
N ASP A 130 12.68 14.12 4.66
CA ASP A 130 13.11 14.34 3.27
C ASP A 130 12.07 15.16 2.49
N LEU A 131 11.93 16.43 2.88
CA LEU A 131 10.90 17.34 2.35
C LEU A 131 11.09 17.65 0.85
N ASP A 132 12.33 17.83 0.39
CA ASP A 132 12.63 18.14 -1.01
C ASP A 132 12.21 17.01 -1.95
N GLU A 133 12.55 15.76 -1.62
CA GLU A 133 12.15 14.62 -2.42
C GLU A 133 10.64 14.38 -2.38
N ALA A 134 10.03 14.48 -1.20
CA ALA A 134 8.58 14.35 -1.08
C ALA A 134 7.84 15.41 -1.91
N ARG A 135 8.35 16.64 -1.99
CA ARG A 135 7.75 17.70 -2.82
C ARG A 135 7.85 17.38 -4.31
N ARG A 136 8.99 16.83 -4.76
CA ARG A 136 9.18 16.42 -6.17
C ARG A 136 8.25 15.28 -6.57
N ASP A 137 8.07 14.31 -5.67
CA ASP A 137 7.14 13.20 -5.89
C ASP A 137 5.68 13.71 -5.96
N LEU A 138 5.28 14.63 -5.07
CA LEU A 138 3.95 15.24 -5.09
C LEU A 138 3.71 16.10 -6.36
N ASP A 139 4.67 16.90 -6.79
CA ASP A 139 4.56 17.69 -8.03
C ASP A 139 4.41 16.80 -9.27
N THR A 140 5.11 15.66 -9.28
CA THR A 140 4.98 14.65 -10.35
C THR A 140 3.59 14.01 -10.32
N ALA A 141 3.12 13.63 -9.14
CA ALA A 141 1.77 13.09 -8.95
C ALA A 141 0.68 14.09 -9.40
N GLU A 142 0.84 15.38 -9.10
CA GLU A 142 -0.08 16.44 -9.50
C GLU A 142 -0.23 16.55 -11.02
N LYS A 143 0.90 16.58 -11.74
CA LYS A 143 0.91 16.65 -13.21
C LYS A 143 0.21 15.46 -13.85
N ILE A 144 0.43 14.27 -13.29
CA ILE A 144 -0.22 13.06 -13.77
C ILE A 144 -1.72 13.18 -13.52
N ILE A 145 -2.16 13.54 -12.30
CA ILE A 145 -3.58 13.72 -11.97
C ILE A 145 -4.27 14.73 -12.90
N ASP A 146 -3.64 15.87 -13.18
CA ASP A 146 -4.18 16.92 -14.07
C ASP A 146 -4.34 16.45 -15.53
N THR A 147 -3.58 15.43 -15.93
CA THR A 147 -3.64 14.86 -17.29
C THR A 147 -4.80 13.88 -17.47
N PHE A 148 -5.36 13.31 -16.39
CA PHE A 148 -6.42 12.30 -16.47
C PHE A 148 -7.82 12.91 -16.24
N ASP A 149 -8.73 12.63 -17.17
CA ASP A 149 -10.14 13.08 -17.12
C ASP A 149 -10.95 12.41 -15.99
N SER A 150 -10.53 11.22 -15.55
CA SER A 150 -11.20 10.46 -14.49
C SER A 150 -10.16 9.74 -13.63
N VAL A 151 -9.88 10.30 -12.46
CA VAL A 151 -9.05 9.68 -11.42
C VAL A 151 -9.95 9.24 -10.28
N GLU A 152 -9.67 8.08 -9.70
CA GLU A 152 -10.43 7.54 -8.57
C GLU A 152 -10.37 8.49 -7.36
N THR A 153 -11.52 8.72 -6.71
CA THR A 153 -11.63 9.68 -5.59
C THR A 153 -10.65 9.39 -4.44
N VAL A 154 -10.32 8.12 -4.22
CA VAL A 154 -9.35 7.69 -3.21
C VAL A 154 -7.94 8.20 -3.47
N VAL A 155 -7.55 8.33 -4.74
CA VAL A 155 -6.23 8.84 -5.15
C VAL A 155 -6.16 10.34 -4.90
N HIS A 156 -7.19 11.09 -5.29
CA HIS A 156 -7.29 12.51 -4.97
C HIS A 156 -7.25 12.78 -3.47
N ALA A 157 -8.05 12.04 -2.69
CA ALA A 157 -8.09 12.20 -1.23
C ALA A 157 -6.70 11.99 -0.60
N ALA A 158 -5.99 10.93 -1.01
CA ALA A 158 -4.64 10.66 -0.53
C ALA A 158 -3.62 11.72 -0.96
N PHE A 159 -3.74 12.23 -2.19
CA PHE A 159 -2.88 13.29 -2.70
C PHE A 159 -3.04 14.59 -1.91
N TYR A 160 -4.28 15.03 -1.68
CA TYR A 160 -4.56 16.23 -0.89
C TYR A 160 -4.15 16.06 0.58
N ASP A 161 -4.36 14.88 1.18
CA ASP A 161 -3.89 14.57 2.54
C ASP A 161 -2.36 14.65 2.66
N ALA A 162 -1.64 14.10 1.69
CA ALA A 162 -0.18 14.16 1.66
C ALA A 162 0.34 15.58 1.46
N ASN A 163 -0.29 16.37 0.58
CA ASN A 163 0.04 17.78 0.41
C ASN A 163 -0.21 18.59 1.67
N ALA A 164 -1.35 18.41 2.33
CA ALA A 164 -1.64 19.06 3.61
C ALA A 164 -0.58 18.73 4.66
N SER A 165 -0.18 17.45 4.75
CA SER A 165 0.88 16.98 5.63
C SER A 165 2.24 17.63 5.32
N TYR A 166 2.59 17.78 4.04
CA TYR A 166 3.81 18.47 3.61
C TYR A 166 3.81 19.95 4.03
N TYR A 167 2.72 20.68 3.77
CA TYR A 167 2.62 22.09 4.16
C TYR A 167 2.65 22.25 5.68
N GLN A 168 2.01 21.34 6.42
CA GLN A 168 2.08 21.32 7.88
C GLN A 168 3.51 21.09 8.37
N ALA A 169 4.24 20.13 7.79
CA ALA A 169 5.64 19.85 8.10
C ALA A 169 6.55 21.04 7.76
N CYS A 170 6.28 21.76 6.68
CA CYS A 170 7.01 22.96 6.27
C CYS A 170 6.72 24.18 7.16
N LEU A 171 5.50 24.31 7.70
CA LEU A 171 5.11 25.39 8.61
C LEU A 171 5.63 25.20 10.05
N LEU A 172 5.86 23.96 10.48
CA LEU A 172 6.38 23.61 11.81
C LEU A 172 7.78 24.20 12.14
N PRO A 173 8.80 24.20 11.25
CA PRO A 173 10.09 24.84 11.55
C PRO A 173 9.98 26.35 11.80
N ALA A 174 8.94 27.03 11.27
CA ALA A 174 8.72 28.46 11.51
C ALA A 174 8.13 28.77 12.90
N ARG A 175 7.57 27.79 13.61
CA ARG A 175 6.95 27.97 14.94
C ARG A 175 7.93 27.80 16.11
N ILE A 176 8.97 26.99 15.95
CA ILE A 176 9.95 26.72 17.04
C ILE A 176 10.92 27.91 17.24
N GLY A 177 11.02 28.82 16.25
CA GLY A 177 11.82 30.04 16.33
C GLY A 177 11.10 31.28 16.89
N ARG A 178 9.84 31.20 17.35
CA ARG A 178 9.08 32.35 17.90
C ARG A 178 8.63 32.18 19.35
N SER A 179 9.41 31.47 20.16
CA SER A 179 9.21 31.40 21.62
C SER A 179 10.54 31.41 22.36
N SER A 180 11.33 32.45 22.13
CA SER A 180 12.41 32.89 23.01
C SER A 180 12.64 34.37 22.72
N TYR A 181 12.79 35.17 23.78
CA TYR A 181 12.85 36.64 23.87
C TYR A 181 11.50 37.33 24.11
#